data_AF-A0A7C3AMP8-F1
#
_entry.id   AF-A0A7C3AMP8-F1
#
_cell.length_a   1.000
_cell.length_b   1.000
_cell.length_c   1.000
_cell.angle_alpha   90.00
_cell.angle_beta   90.00
_cell.angle_gamma   90.00
#
_symmetry.space_group_name_H-M   'P 1'
#
loop_
_entity.id
_entity.type
_entity.pdbx_description
1 polymer ?
#
loop_
_entity_poly.entity_id
_entity_poly.type
_entity_poly.pdbx_seq_one_letter_code
_entity_poly.pdbx_strand_id
1 'polypeptide(L)' 'IFKSSDPEIRAQAIVLATSHWDDPEIVVEACRMVSEKKAMIGIDIKTLKPEELLQVRGE' A
#
# COMPACT_ATOMS: atom_id res chain seq x y z
N ILE A 1 -1.34 6.52 3.24
CA ILE A 1 -0.28 7.44 3.75
C ILE A 1 -0.58 7.84 5.20
N PHE A 2 -1.55 8.71 5.49
CA PHE A 2 -1.74 9.26 6.85
C PHE A 2 -2.23 8.30 7.96
N LYS A 3 -2.58 7.06 7.61
CA LYS A 3 -2.92 6.01 8.58
C LYS A 3 -1.73 5.11 8.93
N SER A 4 -0.56 5.34 8.32
CA SER A 4 0.69 4.71 8.71
C SER A 4 1.34 5.49 9.86
N SER A 5 2.28 4.87 10.57
CA SER A 5 3.08 5.55 11.62
C SER A 5 4.30 6.31 11.07
N ASP A 6 4.51 6.28 9.75
CA ASP A 6 5.60 6.91 9.00
C ASP A 6 5.11 7.72 7.77
N PRO A 7 4.13 8.63 7.91
CA PRO A 7 3.43 9.23 6.77
C PRO A 7 4.34 10.04 5.82
N GLU A 8 5.34 10.76 6.35
CA GLU A 8 6.27 11.56 5.54
C GLU A 8 7.15 10.68 4.64
N ILE A 9 7.89 9.74 5.23
CA ILE A 9 8.77 8.82 4.51
C ILE A 9 7.95 7.99 3.51
N ARG A 10 6.76 7.54 3.93
CA ARG A 10 5.86 6.77 3.07
C ARG A 10 5.34 7.57 1.88
N ALA A 11 5.03 8.86 2.06
CA ALA A 11 4.64 9.72 0.96
C ALA A 11 5.77 9.86 -0.06
N GLN A 12 7.00 10.10 0.39
CA GLN A 12 8.17 10.21 -0.47
C GLN A 12 8.41 8.91 -1.25
N ALA A 13 8.37 7.76 -0.57
CA ALA A 13 8.54 6.45 -1.21
C ALA A 13 7.48 6.18 -2.28
N ILE A 14 6.20 6.50 -2.01
CA ILE A 14 5.12 6.32 -3.00
C ILE A 14 5.33 7.21 -4.23
N VAL A 15 5.70 8.47 -4.03
CA VAL A 15 5.97 9.40 -5.14
C VAL A 15 7.15 8.91 -5.96
N LEU A 16 8.25 8.49 -5.32
CA LEU A 16 9.43 7.96 -5.99
C LEU A 16 9.10 6.70 -6.81
N ALA A 17 8.44 5.71 -6.20
CA ALA A 17 8.06 4.47 -6.88
C ALA A 17 7.09 4.71 -8.05
N THR A 18 6.14 5.63 -7.90
CA THR A 18 5.17 5.94 -8.96
C THR A 18 5.80 6.73 -10.11
N SER A 19 6.72 7.64 -9.80
CA SER A 19 7.38 8.47 -10.81
C SER A 19 8.35 7.66 -11.69
N HIS A 20 8.91 6.60 -11.14
CA HIS A 20 9.90 5.73 -11.79
C HIS A 20 9.39 4.29 -11.90
N TRP A 21 8.09 4.10 -12.17
CA TRP A 21 7.45 2.79 -12.17
C TRP A 21 8.07 1.79 -13.16
N ASP A 22 8.77 2.29 -14.17
CA ASP A 22 9.47 1.55 -15.23
C ASP A 22 10.95 1.27 -14.92
N ASP A 23 11.51 1.87 -13.86
CA ASP A 23 12.88 1.62 -13.38
C ASP A 23 12.84 0.72 -12.13
N PRO A 24 13.14 -0.59 -12.26
CA PRO A 24 13.05 -1.53 -11.14
C PRO A 24 14.04 -1.21 -10.00
N GLU A 25 15.19 -0.61 -10.28
CA GLU A 25 16.19 -0.30 -9.25
C GLU A 25 15.68 0.82 -8.33
N ILE A 26 15.06 1.85 -8.90
CA ILE A 26 14.45 2.96 -8.13
C ILE A 26 13.25 2.47 -7.34
N VAL A 27 12.40 1.62 -7.93
CA VAL A 27 11.24 1.04 -7.22
C VAL A 27 11.68 0.23 -6.01
N VAL A 28 12.73 -0.59 -6.15
CA VAL A 28 13.26 -1.37 -5.03
C VAL A 28 13.82 -0.46 -3.94
N GLU A 29 14.52 0.62 -4.31
CA GLU A 29 15.00 1.59 -3.32
C GLU A 29 13.86 2.29 -2.58
N ALA A 30 12.82 2.71 -3.29
CA ALA A 30 11.61 3.26 -2.70
C ALA A 30 10.94 2.28 -1.71
N CYS A 31 10.89 0.99 -2.04
CA CYS A 31 10.38 -0.04 -1.13
C CYS A 31 11.22 -0.18 0.15
N ARG A 32 12.55 -0.03 0.07
CA ARG A 32 13.44 -0.11 1.26
C ARG A 32 13.26 1.06 2.23
N MET A 33 12.79 2.22 1.75
CA MET A 33 12.55 3.39 2.59
C MET A 33 11.45 3.17 3.64
N VAL A 34 10.51 2.26 3.38
CA VAL A 34 9.32 2.04 4.22
C VAL A 34 9.36 0.70 4.92
N SER A 35 8.62 0.58 6.04
CA SER A 35 8.46 -0.68 6.76
C SER A 35 6.99 -1.09 6.82
N GLU A 36 6.71 -2.37 6.56
CA GLU A 36 5.36 -2.93 6.69
C GLU A 36 4.83 -2.89 8.13
N LYS A 37 5.71 -2.95 9.13
CA LYS A 37 5.30 -2.79 10.55
C LYS A 37 4.71 -1.43 10.85
N LYS A 38 5.01 -0.42 10.01
CA LYS A 38 4.52 0.95 10.14
C LYS A 38 3.34 1.25 9.23
N ALA A 39 2.97 0.32 8.34
CA ALA A 39 1.85 0.49 7.43
C ALA A 39 0.51 0.55 8.18
N MET A 40 -0.53 1.01 7.48
CA MET A 40 -1.88 0.93 8.02
C MET A 40 -2.34 -0.53 8.10
N ILE A 41 -3.13 -0.87 9.12
CA ILE A 41 -3.67 -2.22 9.28
C ILE A 41 -4.70 -2.48 8.18
N GLY A 42 -4.52 -3.55 7.43
CA GLY A 42 -5.47 -4.02 6.43
C GLY A 42 -6.73 -4.61 7.07
N ILE A 43 -7.84 -4.56 6.35
CA ILE A 43 -9.10 -5.19 6.75
C ILE A 43 -9.19 -6.57 6.08
N ASP A 44 -9.50 -7.61 6.84
CA ASP A 44 -9.70 -8.96 6.29
C ASP A 44 -11.01 -9.00 5.49
N ILE A 45 -10.95 -9.53 4.26
CA ILE A 45 -12.09 -9.69 3.36
C ILE A 45 -13.23 -10.49 4.00
N LYS A 46 -12.92 -11.45 4.90
CA LYS A 46 -13.92 -12.25 5.60
C LYS A 46 -14.78 -11.45 6.58
N THR A 47 -14.30 -10.29 7.00
CA THR A 47 -15.00 -9.40 7.94
C THR A 47 -15.85 -8.34 7.24
N LEU A 48 -15.70 -8.20 5.92
CA LEU A 48 -16.47 -7.26 5.12
C LEU A 48 -17.89 -7.76 4.93
N LYS A 49 -18.84 -6.84 4.95
CA LYS A 49 -20.23 -7.13 4.60
C LYS A 49 -20.34 -7.42 3.09
N PRO A 50 -21.37 -8.15 2.63
CA PRO A 50 -21.57 -8.40 1.20
C PRO A 50 -21.61 -7.12 0.34
N GLU A 51 -22.17 -6.03 0.88
CA GLU A 51 -22.25 -4.71 0.24
C GLU A 51 -20.90 -3.96 0.15
N GLU A 52 -19.90 -4.36 0.93
CA GLU A 52 -18.55 -3.76 0.94
C GLU A 52 -17.59 -4.52 0.01
N LEU A 53 -17.99 -5.69 -0.51
CA LEU A 53 -17.20 -6.48 -1.44
C LEU A 53 -17.25 -5.87 -2.85
N LEU A 54 -16.09 -5.49 -3.38
CA LEU A 54 -15.96 -4.99 -4.76
C LEU A 54 -16.23 -6.07 -5.81
N GLN A 55 -16.08 -7.35 -5.44
CA GLN A 55 -16.34 -8.49 -6.30
C GLN A 55 -16.75 -9.69 -5.45
N VAL A 56 -17.84 -10.36 -5.85
CA VAL A 56 -18.23 -11.67 -5.34
C VAL A 56 -17.76 -12.74 -6.32
N ARG A 57 -17.15 -13.84 -5.83
CA ARG A 57 -16.80 -14.98 -6.69
C ARG A 57 -18.08 -15.74 -7.00
N GLY A 58 -18.45 -15.82 -8.29
CA GLY A 58 -19.39 -16.76 -8.93
C GLY A 58 -20.68 -17.09 -8.17
N GLU A 59 -21.83 -16.77 -8.76
CA GLU A 59 -23.09 -17.42 -8.34
C GLU A 59 -23.01 -18.95 -8.42
#